data_AF-A0A1I8FKD8-F1
#
_entry.id   AF-A0A1I8FKD8-F1
#
_cell.length_a   1.000
_cell.length_b   1.000
_cell.length_c   1.000
_cell.angle_alpha   90.00
_cell.angle_beta   90.00
_cell.angle_gamma   90.00
#
_symmetry.space_group_name_H-M   'P 1'
#
loop_
_entity.id
_entity.type
_entity.pdbx_description
1 polymer ?
#
loop_
_entity_poly.entity_id
_entity_poly.type
_entity_poly.pdbx_seq_one_letter_code
_entity_poly.pdbx_strand_id
1 'polypeptide(L)'
;LLDLMHTLHIRVATIFKSWSPQEKSSDCSVSCAYLWDTCWCPLLQGMARLCCDNRKPALTYLQRSLLFHDLRSLTPGQWEMCFNKVLFPLLSTLLEAPVNPSDPAGTEETRVRASTLLCKVFLMHLSPLLNLPTFTALWLTILDFMEKYIRADKSELLSLKNMLLVMDNACILRQSRLWDLTWHRIGAFLPSLMEELFPQPKEAVAE
;
A
#
# COMPACT_ATOMS: atom_id res chain seq x y z
N LEU A 1 -18.38 0.67 16.14
CA LEU A 1 -18.41 0.25 14.72
C LEU A 1 -17.04 -0.27 14.25
N LEU A 2 -15.96 0.51 14.37
CA LEU A 2 -14.61 0.07 13.96
C LEU A 2 -14.13 -1.20 14.67
N ASP A 3 -14.35 -1.35 15.98
CA ASP A 3 -14.04 -2.59 16.70
C ASP A 3 -14.83 -3.80 16.19
N LEU A 4 -16.10 -3.59 15.81
CA LEU A 4 -16.94 -4.64 15.25
C LEU A 4 -16.45 -5.06 13.87
N MET A 5 -16.08 -4.10 13.03
CA MET A 5 -15.51 -4.36 11.70
C MET A 5 -14.16 -5.06 11.80
N HIS A 6 -13.29 -4.65 12.74
CA HIS A 6 -12.00 -5.28 12.98
C HIS A 6 -12.16 -6.70 13.55
N THR A 7 -13.08 -6.88 14.49
CA THR A 7 -13.41 -8.19 15.05
C THR A 7 -13.99 -9.12 13.99
N LEU A 8 -14.90 -8.62 13.15
CA LEU A 8 -15.43 -9.38 12.01
C LEU A 8 -14.32 -9.74 11.04
N HIS A 9 -13.46 -8.79 10.67
CA HIS A 9 -12.32 -9.03 9.77
C HIS A 9 -11.39 -10.14 10.28
N ILE A 10 -11.05 -10.12 11.58
CA ILE A 10 -10.18 -11.11 12.23
C ILE A 10 -10.89 -12.47 12.38
N ARG A 11 -12.19 -12.47 12.69
CA ARG A 11 -12.93 -13.71 12.99
C ARG A 11 -13.61 -14.32 11.78
N VAL A 12 -13.70 -13.65 10.63
CA VAL A 12 -14.49 -14.13 9.48
C VAL A 12 -14.00 -15.49 8.98
N ALA A 13 -12.68 -15.71 8.95
CA ALA A 13 -12.11 -16.99 8.53
C ALA A 13 -12.47 -18.12 9.50
N THR A 14 -12.45 -17.84 10.81
CA THR A 14 -12.82 -18.80 11.85
C THR A 14 -14.32 -19.08 11.88
N ILE A 15 -15.15 -18.06 11.68
CA ILE A 15 -16.62 -18.18 11.58
C ILE A 15 -17.01 -18.97 10.33
N PHE A 16 -16.38 -18.69 9.19
CA PHE A 16 -16.66 -19.41 7.94
C PHE A 16 -16.24 -20.88 8.03
N LYS A 17 -15.08 -21.17 8.65
CA LYS A 17 -14.64 -22.55 8.93
C LYS A 17 -15.56 -23.28 9.91
N SER A 18 -16.13 -22.60 10.91
CA SER A 18 -17.06 -23.23 11.86
C SER A 18 -18.46 -23.46 11.27
N TRP A 19 -18.82 -22.71 10.22
CA TRP A 19 -20.09 -22.87 9.50
C TRP A 19 -20.01 -23.84 8.32
N SER A 20 -18.81 -24.30 7.96
CA SER A 20 -18.57 -25.30 6.91
C SER A 20 -18.08 -26.66 7.46
N PRO A 21 -18.79 -27.32 8.41
CA PRO A 21 -18.37 -28.65 8.89
C PRO A 21 -18.48 -29.76 7.83
N GLN A 22 -18.86 -29.45 6.58
CA GLN A 22 -19.18 -30.44 5.55
C GLN A 22 -18.60 -30.12 4.16
N GLU A 23 -17.39 -29.57 4.04
CA GLU A 23 -16.62 -29.66 2.78
C GLU A 23 -15.22 -30.20 3.08
N LYS A 24 -15.12 -31.53 3.14
CA LYS A 24 -13.84 -32.21 3.02
C LYS A 24 -13.43 -32.16 1.54
N SER A 25 -12.18 -31.76 1.31
CA SER A 25 -11.39 -31.81 0.06
C SER A 25 -11.82 -30.89 -1.10
N SER A 26 -11.10 -29.75 -1.25
CA SER A 26 -10.45 -29.29 -2.52
C SER A 26 -10.24 -27.77 -2.59
N ASP A 27 -11.09 -26.94 -1.97
CA ASP A 27 -11.29 -25.56 -2.48
C ASP A 27 -10.89 -24.43 -1.50
N CYS A 28 -9.69 -24.52 -0.92
CA CYS A 28 -9.18 -23.47 -0.03
C CYS A 28 -9.01 -22.11 -0.76
N SER A 29 -8.69 -22.13 -2.06
CA SER A 29 -8.55 -20.93 -2.90
C SER A 29 -9.90 -20.26 -3.22
N VAL A 30 -10.95 -21.06 -3.49
CA VAL A 30 -12.31 -20.56 -3.74
C VAL A 30 -12.88 -19.92 -2.48
N SER A 31 -12.61 -20.51 -1.31
CA SER A 31 -12.99 -19.92 -0.02
C SER A 31 -12.32 -18.56 0.22
N CYS A 32 -11.02 -18.41 -0.05
CA CYS A 32 -10.33 -17.13 0.09
C CYS A 32 -10.80 -16.07 -0.91
N ALA A 33 -11.10 -16.44 -2.16
CA ALA A 33 -11.67 -15.54 -3.16
C ALA A 33 -13.05 -15.03 -2.74
N TYR A 34 -13.94 -15.95 -2.34
CA TYR A 34 -15.28 -15.62 -1.88
C TYR A 34 -15.27 -14.73 -0.62
N LEU A 35 -14.41 -15.04 0.36
CA LEU A 35 -14.26 -14.26 1.58
C LEU A 35 -13.72 -12.86 1.31
N TRP A 36 -12.84 -12.70 0.33
CA TRP A 36 -12.35 -11.39 -0.08
C TRP A 36 -13.48 -10.52 -0.63
N ASP A 37 -14.22 -11.00 -1.63
CA ASP A 37 -15.25 -10.20 -2.29
C ASP A 37 -16.46 -9.93 -1.38
N THR A 38 -16.86 -10.91 -0.57
CA THR A 38 -18.09 -10.83 0.23
C THR A 38 -17.87 -10.15 1.58
N CYS A 39 -16.68 -10.29 2.17
CA CYS A 39 -16.44 -9.88 3.55
C CYS A 39 -15.26 -8.92 3.69
N TRP A 40 -14.04 -9.33 3.35
CA TRP A 40 -12.85 -8.54 3.67
C TRP A 40 -12.79 -7.23 2.88
N CYS A 41 -13.02 -7.24 1.57
CA CYS A 41 -12.95 -6.04 0.75
C CYS A 41 -14.00 -4.98 1.18
N PRO A 42 -15.30 -5.31 1.33
CA PRO A 42 -16.29 -4.34 1.82
C PRO A 42 -15.96 -3.77 3.20
N LEU A 43 -15.45 -4.59 4.13
CA LEU A 43 -15.04 -4.14 5.46
C LEU A 43 -13.87 -3.17 5.38
N LEU A 44 -12.83 -3.50 4.61
CA LEU A 44 -11.67 -2.63 4.41
C LEU A 44 -12.07 -1.31 3.74
N GLN A 45 -12.96 -1.34 2.76
CA GLN A 45 -13.52 -0.14 2.14
C GLN A 45 -14.30 0.72 3.15
N GLY A 46 -15.12 0.10 4.00
CA GLY A 46 -15.82 0.82 5.06
C GLY A 46 -14.86 1.47 6.06
N MET A 47 -13.80 0.77 6.48
CA MET A 47 -12.76 1.33 7.34
C MET A 47 -12.02 2.50 6.66
N ALA A 48 -11.70 2.37 5.36
CA ALA A 48 -11.07 3.43 4.58
C ALA A 48 -11.96 4.68 4.49
N ARG A 49 -13.27 4.53 4.23
CA ARG A 49 -14.20 5.67 4.26
C ARG A 49 -14.22 6.36 5.62
N LEU A 50 -14.26 5.58 6.70
CA LEU A 50 -14.23 6.13 8.06
C LEU A 50 -12.92 6.85 8.40
N CYS A 51 -11.81 6.57 7.69
CA CYS A 51 -10.57 7.35 7.83
C CYS A 51 -10.70 8.79 7.35
N CYS A 52 -11.72 9.11 6.54
CA CYS A 52 -11.98 10.47 6.08
C CYS A 52 -12.77 11.27 7.13
N ASP A 53 -13.71 10.61 7.82
CA ASP A 53 -14.60 11.22 8.81
C ASP A 53 -14.00 11.27 10.23
N ASN A 54 -13.40 10.16 10.70
CA ASN A 54 -12.92 9.98 12.07
C ASN A 54 -11.48 9.45 12.07
N ARG A 55 -10.58 10.34 11.61
CA ARG A 55 -9.31 10.01 10.97
C ARG A 55 -8.34 9.17 11.80
N LYS A 56 -8.07 9.57 13.05
CA LYS A 56 -7.02 8.97 13.89
C LYS A 56 -7.31 7.52 14.32
N PRO A 57 -8.49 7.19 14.88
CA PRO A 57 -8.77 5.80 15.25
C PRO A 57 -8.97 4.92 14.03
N ALA A 58 -9.70 5.38 13.00
CA ALA A 58 -10.03 4.57 11.83
C ALA A 58 -8.79 4.06 11.08
N LEU A 59 -7.77 4.92 10.91
CA LEU A 59 -6.55 4.54 10.21
C LEU A 59 -5.74 3.48 10.98
N THR A 60 -5.76 3.54 12.32
CA THR A 60 -5.14 2.52 13.17
C THR A 60 -5.80 1.16 12.97
N TYR A 61 -7.14 1.11 12.90
CA TYR A 61 -7.87 -0.14 12.63
C TYR A 61 -7.63 -0.65 11.21
N LEU A 62 -7.60 0.23 10.21
CA LEU A 62 -7.29 -0.16 8.83
C LEU A 62 -5.89 -0.74 8.74
N GLN A 63 -4.90 -0.09 9.34
CA GLN A 63 -3.52 -0.60 9.41
C GLN A 63 -3.47 -1.97 10.10
N ARG A 64 -4.11 -2.15 11.26
CA ARG A 64 -4.13 -3.44 11.95
C ARG A 64 -4.81 -4.54 11.13
N SER A 65 -5.84 -4.18 10.36
CA SER A 65 -6.56 -5.12 9.50
C SER A 65 -5.72 -5.52 8.29
N LEU A 66 -5.09 -4.56 7.60
CA LEU A 66 -4.21 -4.82 6.46
C LEU A 66 -2.92 -5.55 6.84
N LEU A 67 -2.43 -5.33 8.05
CA LEU A 67 -1.25 -6.03 8.59
C LEU A 67 -1.61 -7.34 9.32
N PHE A 68 -2.87 -7.75 9.31
CA PHE A 68 -3.33 -8.97 9.96
C PHE A 68 -2.77 -10.22 9.26
N HIS A 69 -2.34 -11.20 10.06
CA HIS A 69 -1.61 -12.37 9.58
C HIS A 69 -2.38 -13.18 8.52
N ASP A 70 -3.70 -13.32 8.64
CA ASP A 70 -4.48 -14.14 7.71
C ASP A 70 -4.63 -13.50 6.32
N LEU A 71 -4.49 -12.17 6.19
CA LEU A 71 -4.44 -11.54 4.86
C LEU A 71 -3.15 -11.85 4.10
N ARG A 72 -2.11 -12.40 4.76
CA ARG A 72 -0.92 -12.88 4.05
C ARG A 72 -1.23 -14.07 3.13
N SER A 73 -2.38 -14.72 3.30
CA SER A 73 -2.87 -15.78 2.42
C SER A 73 -3.55 -15.28 1.14
N LEU A 74 -3.75 -13.96 1.00
CA LEU A 74 -4.32 -13.38 -0.21
C LEU A 74 -3.42 -13.63 -1.42
N THR A 75 -4.05 -13.93 -2.55
CA THR A 75 -3.37 -14.06 -3.84
C THR A 75 -2.82 -12.71 -4.31
N PRO A 76 -1.84 -12.71 -5.24
CA PRO A 76 -1.32 -11.47 -5.81
C PRO A 76 -2.42 -10.55 -6.38
N GLY A 77 -3.40 -11.13 -7.08
CA GLY A 77 -4.52 -10.38 -7.66
C GLY A 77 -5.43 -9.74 -6.60
N GLN A 78 -5.63 -10.41 -5.46
CA GLN A 78 -6.40 -9.83 -4.36
C GLN A 78 -5.66 -8.68 -3.68
N TRP A 79 -4.32 -8.77 -3.55
CA TRP A 79 -3.52 -7.64 -3.09
C TRP A 79 -3.60 -6.46 -4.05
N GLU A 80 -3.49 -6.69 -5.35
CA GLU A 80 -3.73 -5.65 -6.35
C GLU A 80 -5.13 -5.01 -6.22
N MET A 81 -6.17 -5.83 -6.03
CA MET A 81 -7.52 -5.32 -5.76
C MET A 81 -7.56 -4.50 -4.46
N CYS A 82 -6.81 -4.86 -3.43
CA CYS A 82 -6.71 -4.07 -2.20
C CYS A 82 -6.15 -2.68 -2.46
N PHE A 83 -5.10 -2.57 -3.28
CA PHE A 83 -4.58 -1.25 -3.69
C PHE A 83 -5.63 -0.45 -4.44
N ASN A 84 -6.22 -1.05 -5.48
CA ASN A 84 -7.15 -0.36 -6.38
C ASN A 84 -8.49 0.02 -5.73
N LYS A 85 -9.03 -0.84 -4.85
CA LYS A 85 -10.37 -0.65 -4.27
C LYS A 85 -10.37 -0.03 -2.88
N VAL A 86 -9.24 -0.01 -2.17
CA VAL A 86 -9.14 0.47 -0.78
C VAL A 86 -8.10 1.58 -0.63
N LEU A 87 -6.83 1.29 -0.93
CA LEU A 87 -5.72 2.21 -0.61
C LEU A 87 -5.70 3.44 -1.55
N PHE A 88 -5.79 3.27 -2.86
CA PHE A 88 -5.80 4.40 -3.79
C PHE A 88 -7.02 5.31 -3.60
N PRO A 89 -8.26 4.79 -3.46
CA PRO A 89 -9.41 5.64 -3.16
C PRO A 89 -9.26 6.40 -1.84
N LEU A 90 -8.72 5.75 -0.79
CA LEU A 90 -8.43 6.40 0.48
C LEU A 90 -7.46 7.57 0.31
N LEU A 91 -6.33 7.34 -0.36
CA LEU A 91 -5.31 8.35 -0.58
C LEU A 91 -5.83 9.52 -1.41
N SER A 92 -6.54 9.24 -2.51
CA SER A 92 -7.18 10.28 -3.32
C SER A 92 -8.14 11.14 -2.49
N THR A 93 -9.00 10.49 -1.70
CA THR A 93 -9.96 11.20 -0.85
C THR A 93 -9.26 12.07 0.19
N LEU A 94 -8.16 11.59 0.80
CA LEU A 94 -7.39 12.37 1.78
C LEU A 94 -6.62 13.55 1.15
N LEU A 95 -6.20 13.44 -0.11
CA LEU A 95 -5.59 14.54 -0.86
C LEU A 95 -6.62 15.60 -1.27
N GLU A 96 -7.82 15.18 -1.64
CA GLU A 96 -8.93 16.08 -2.05
C GLU A 96 -9.65 16.71 -0.86
N ALA A 97 -9.58 16.08 0.32
CA ALA A 97 -10.24 16.57 1.53
C ALA A 97 -9.72 17.96 1.93
N PRO A 98 -10.62 18.93 2.18
CA PRO A 98 -10.21 20.25 2.64
C PRO A 98 -9.53 20.14 4.00
N VAL A 99 -8.48 20.94 4.19
CA VAL A 99 -7.80 21.05 5.47
C VAL A 99 -8.80 21.60 6.48
N ASN A 100 -9.06 20.84 7.55
CA ASN A 100 -9.96 21.29 8.60
C ASN A 100 -9.32 22.51 9.28
N PRO A 101 -9.93 23.71 9.23
CA PRO A 101 -9.35 24.91 9.83
C PRO A 101 -9.19 24.78 11.35
N SER A 102 -9.99 23.93 12.01
CA SER A 102 -9.90 23.67 13.45
C SER A 102 -8.86 22.62 13.82
N ASP A 103 -8.43 21.78 12.87
CA ASP A 103 -7.37 20.78 13.06
C ASP A 103 -6.55 20.54 11.77
N PRO A 104 -5.72 21.54 11.36
CA PRO A 104 -4.87 21.39 10.19
C PRO A 104 -3.82 20.29 10.37
N ALA A 105 -3.20 20.24 11.56
CA ALA A 105 -2.15 19.29 11.90
C ALA A 105 -2.65 17.84 11.88
N GLY A 106 -3.85 17.56 12.40
CA GLY A 106 -4.42 16.21 12.35
C GLY A 106 -4.74 15.74 10.93
N THR A 107 -5.05 16.66 10.00
CA THR A 107 -5.27 16.35 8.59
C THR A 107 -3.96 15.92 7.92
N GLU A 108 -2.89 16.67 8.16
CA GLU A 108 -1.54 16.35 7.67
C GLU A 108 -0.99 15.06 8.27
N GLU A 109 -1.13 14.87 9.58
CA GLU A 109 -0.75 13.63 10.27
C GLU A 109 -1.46 12.41 9.67
N THR A 110 -2.75 12.54 9.34
CA THR A 110 -3.51 11.44 8.72
C THR A 110 -2.98 11.12 7.33
N ARG A 111 -2.62 12.15 6.53
CA ARG A 111 -2.03 11.96 5.20
C ARG A 111 -0.71 11.20 5.28
N VAL A 112 0.22 11.65 6.13
CA VAL A 112 1.52 11.00 6.37
C VAL A 112 1.36 9.54 6.80
N ARG A 113 0.43 9.28 7.72
CA ARG A 113 0.15 7.89 8.16
C ARG A 113 -0.43 7.03 7.04
N ALA A 114 -1.28 7.59 6.17
CA ALA A 114 -1.89 6.86 5.06
C ALA A 114 -0.88 6.53 3.95
N SER A 115 -0.01 7.47 3.58
CA SER A 115 1.07 7.22 2.62
C SER A 115 2.11 6.25 3.19
N THR A 116 2.47 6.38 4.48
CA THR A 116 3.32 5.40 5.16
C THR A 116 2.70 3.99 5.13
N LEU A 117 1.38 3.88 5.31
CA LEU A 117 0.66 2.62 5.23
C LEU A 117 0.73 2.03 3.81
N LEU A 118 0.56 2.84 2.76
CA LEU A 118 0.74 2.41 1.36
C LEU A 118 2.13 1.80 1.15
N CYS A 119 3.18 2.55 1.50
CA CYS A 119 4.56 2.12 1.35
C CYS A 119 4.81 0.78 2.08
N LYS A 120 4.30 0.68 3.32
CA LYS A 120 4.47 -0.50 4.16
C LYS A 120 3.76 -1.73 3.59
N VAL A 121 2.50 -1.59 3.16
CA VAL A 121 1.72 -2.70 2.58
C VAL A 121 2.36 -3.16 1.27
N PHE A 122 2.81 -2.22 0.43
CA PHE A 122 3.50 -2.56 -0.83
C PHE A 122 4.77 -3.36 -0.57
N LEU A 123 5.65 -2.88 0.31
CA LEU A 123 6.92 -3.57 0.61
C LEU A 123 6.67 -4.94 1.28
N MET A 124 5.69 -5.03 2.18
CA MET A 124 5.37 -6.30 2.86
C MET A 124 4.88 -7.38 1.89
N HIS A 125 4.21 -7.00 0.80
CA HIS A 125 3.67 -7.92 -0.20
C HIS A 125 4.39 -7.84 -1.55
N LEU A 126 5.59 -7.26 -1.57
CA LEU A 126 6.36 -7.05 -2.79
C LEU A 126 6.60 -8.37 -3.54
N SER A 127 7.02 -9.42 -2.83
CA SER A 127 7.30 -10.73 -3.46
C SER A 127 6.07 -11.34 -4.16
N PRO A 128 4.87 -11.43 -3.53
CA PRO A 128 3.65 -11.80 -4.23
C PRO A 128 3.32 -10.90 -5.42
N LEU A 129 3.41 -9.58 -5.25
CA LEU A 129 3.05 -8.59 -6.26
C LEU A 129 3.92 -8.66 -7.52
N LEU A 130 5.20 -9.05 -7.40
CA LEU A 130 6.10 -9.22 -8.55
C LEU A 130 5.62 -10.27 -9.55
N ASN A 131 4.78 -11.22 -9.11
CA ASN A 131 4.22 -12.24 -9.98
C ASN A 131 3.03 -11.72 -10.83
N LEU A 132 2.60 -10.47 -10.61
CA LEU A 132 1.52 -9.88 -11.40
C LEU A 132 2.02 -9.42 -12.77
N PRO A 133 1.29 -9.73 -13.85
CA PRO A 133 1.60 -9.16 -15.17
C PRO A 133 1.43 -7.63 -15.19
N THR A 134 0.63 -7.09 -14.28
CA THR A 134 0.32 -5.66 -14.10
C THR A 134 1.23 -4.96 -13.10
N PHE A 135 2.23 -5.64 -12.53
CA PHE A 135 3.11 -5.10 -11.49
C PHE A 135 3.69 -3.73 -11.85
N THR A 136 4.18 -3.56 -13.08
CA THR A 136 4.73 -2.27 -13.55
C THR A 136 3.69 -1.15 -13.49
N ALA A 137 2.44 -1.39 -13.89
CA ALA A 137 1.39 -0.39 -13.84
C ALA A 137 1.02 -0.03 -12.39
N LEU A 138 0.96 -1.02 -11.51
CA LEU A 138 0.75 -0.81 -10.07
C LEU A 138 1.87 0.04 -9.46
N TRP A 139 3.13 -0.27 -9.76
CA TRP A 139 4.28 0.49 -9.28
C TRP A 139 4.28 1.95 -9.76
N LEU A 140 4.01 2.19 -11.04
CA LEU A 140 3.92 3.54 -11.57
C LEU A 140 2.77 4.35 -10.93
N THR A 141 1.64 3.69 -10.66
CA THR A 141 0.53 4.33 -9.94
C THR A 141 0.92 4.70 -8.51
N ILE A 142 1.69 3.84 -7.82
CA ILE A 142 2.23 4.16 -6.50
C ILE A 142 3.16 5.37 -6.57
N LEU A 143 4.05 5.45 -7.58
CA LEU A 143 4.89 6.63 -7.79
C LEU A 143 4.06 7.91 -8.02
N ASP A 144 2.95 7.82 -8.77
CA ASP A 144 2.04 8.95 -8.98
C ASP A 144 1.44 9.46 -7.65
N PHE A 145 1.08 8.55 -6.74
CA PHE A 145 0.63 8.93 -5.40
C PHE A 145 1.77 9.51 -4.57
N MET A 146 2.95 8.89 -4.58
CA MET A 146 4.11 9.40 -3.82
C MET A 146 4.49 10.81 -4.27
N GLU A 147 4.45 11.12 -5.56
CA GLU A 147 4.67 12.49 -6.03
C GLU A 147 3.67 13.47 -5.41
N LYS A 148 2.36 13.16 -5.47
CA LYS A 148 1.31 14.04 -4.92
C LYS A 148 1.50 14.26 -3.42
N TYR A 149 1.87 13.21 -2.68
CA TYR A 149 2.12 13.29 -1.25
C TYR A 149 3.42 14.03 -0.91
N ILE A 150 4.51 13.83 -1.66
CA ILE A 150 5.79 14.57 -1.48
C ILE A 150 5.62 16.06 -1.75
N ARG A 151 4.77 16.43 -2.72
CA ARG A 151 4.42 17.82 -2.99
C ARG A 151 3.63 18.45 -1.84
N ALA A 152 2.80 17.66 -1.15
CA ALA A 152 2.04 18.10 0.01
C ALA A 152 2.89 18.18 1.28
N ASP A 153 3.77 17.19 1.50
CA ASP A 153 4.73 17.12 2.60
C ASP A 153 6.03 16.46 2.13
N LYS A 154 7.13 17.22 2.19
CA LYS A 154 8.46 16.75 1.76
C LYS A 154 9.00 15.60 2.62
N SER A 155 8.48 15.41 3.83
CA SER A 155 8.90 14.31 4.72
C SER A 155 8.71 12.92 4.07
N GLU A 156 7.70 12.81 3.19
CA GLU A 156 7.38 11.59 2.44
C GLU A 156 8.45 11.17 1.44
N LEU A 157 9.40 12.06 1.12
CA LEU A 157 10.56 11.71 0.31
C LEU A 157 11.38 10.59 0.95
N LEU A 158 11.44 10.55 2.28
CA LEU A 158 12.13 9.48 3.02
C LEU A 158 11.47 8.12 2.78
N SER A 159 10.13 8.09 2.78
CA SER A 159 9.35 6.88 2.48
C SER A 159 9.65 6.36 1.08
N LEU A 160 9.66 7.24 0.07
CA LEU A 160 9.99 6.86 -1.32
C LEU A 160 11.44 6.36 -1.44
N LYS A 161 12.41 7.06 -0.85
CA LYS A 161 13.83 6.64 -0.83
C LYS A 161 13.98 5.23 -0.28
N ASN A 162 13.33 4.94 0.84
CA ASN A 162 13.36 3.62 1.47
C ASN A 162 12.79 2.54 0.54
N MET A 163 11.69 2.81 -0.16
CA MET A 163 11.11 1.85 -1.11
C MET A 163 12.08 1.56 -2.27
N LEU A 164 12.68 2.60 -2.85
CA LEU A 164 13.63 2.45 -3.96
C LEU A 164 14.87 1.65 -3.54
N LEU A 165 15.41 1.93 -2.35
CA LEU A 165 16.55 1.19 -1.82
C LEU A 165 16.21 -0.27 -1.55
N VAL A 166 15.04 -0.56 -0.96
CA VAL A 166 14.60 -1.95 -0.75
C VAL A 166 14.44 -2.69 -2.08
N MET A 167 13.86 -2.04 -3.09
CA MET A 167 13.67 -2.66 -4.40
C MET A 167 15.00 -2.84 -5.17
N ASP A 168 15.96 -1.91 -5.06
CA ASP A 168 17.29 -2.09 -5.67
C ASP A 168 18.08 -3.20 -4.96
N ASN A 169 18.07 -3.24 -3.63
CA ASN A 169 18.75 -4.29 -2.85
C ASN A 169 18.21 -5.68 -3.16
N ALA A 170 16.90 -5.79 -3.44
CA ALA A 170 16.28 -7.03 -3.90
C ALA A 170 16.51 -7.31 -5.40
N CYS A 171 17.31 -6.49 -6.09
CA CYS A 171 17.57 -6.52 -7.53
C CYS A 171 16.32 -6.41 -8.42
N ILE A 172 15.20 -5.94 -7.87
CA ILE A 172 13.92 -5.86 -8.58
C ILE A 172 13.94 -4.74 -9.61
N LEU A 173 14.48 -3.57 -9.26
CA LEU A 173 14.55 -2.43 -10.19
C LEU A 173 15.42 -2.76 -11.40
N ARG A 174 16.44 -3.61 -11.22
CA ARG A 174 17.38 -4.03 -12.25
C ARG A 174 16.83 -5.13 -13.17
N GLN A 175 15.68 -5.69 -12.85
CA GLN A 175 14.99 -6.65 -13.70
C GLN A 175 14.17 -5.91 -14.75
N SER A 176 14.33 -6.26 -16.02
CA SER A 176 13.51 -5.77 -17.12
C SER A 176 13.59 -4.24 -17.33
N ARG A 177 12.54 -3.64 -17.91
CA ARG A 177 12.40 -2.21 -18.23
C ARG A 177 12.00 -1.35 -17.01
N LEU A 178 11.94 -1.93 -15.81
CA LEU A 178 11.41 -1.24 -14.63
C LEU A 178 12.32 -0.10 -14.16
N TRP A 179 13.65 -0.28 -14.28
CA TRP A 179 14.64 0.76 -13.98
C TRP A 179 14.34 2.05 -14.76
N ASP A 180 14.30 1.95 -16.08
CA ASP A 180 14.12 3.12 -16.96
C ASP A 180 12.79 3.81 -16.72
N LEU A 181 11.71 3.03 -16.57
CA LEU A 181 10.37 3.58 -16.27
C LEU A 181 10.33 4.28 -14.91
N THR A 182 10.97 3.70 -13.89
CA THR A 182 11.04 4.28 -12.55
C THR A 182 11.78 5.61 -12.57
N TRP A 183 12.97 5.65 -13.18
CA TRP A 183 13.78 6.86 -13.22
C TRP A 183 13.27 7.92 -14.18
N HIS A 184 12.64 7.52 -15.29
CA HIS A 184 11.92 8.44 -16.15
C HIS A 184 10.78 9.13 -15.38
N ARG A 185 10.00 8.36 -14.62
CA ARG A 185 8.88 8.88 -13.83
C ARG A 185 9.33 9.77 -12.67
N ILE A 186 10.36 9.33 -11.93
CA ILE A 186 10.95 10.07 -10.81
C ILE A 186 11.64 11.35 -11.30
N GLY A 187 12.38 11.28 -12.41
CA GLY A 187 13.08 12.43 -12.98
C GLY A 187 12.17 13.61 -13.30
N ALA A 188 10.89 13.34 -13.59
CA ALA A 188 9.88 14.39 -13.83
C ALA A 188 9.59 15.27 -12.60
N PHE A 189 9.80 14.77 -11.36
CA PHE A 189 9.50 15.52 -10.13
C PHE A 189 10.64 15.59 -9.12
N LEU A 190 11.66 14.74 -9.23
CA LEU A 190 12.86 14.69 -8.39
C LEU A 190 14.10 14.35 -9.25
N PRO A 191 14.57 15.28 -10.11
CA PRO A 191 15.61 15.02 -11.10
C PRO A 191 16.96 14.60 -10.52
N SER A 192 17.32 15.11 -9.33
CA SER A 192 18.60 14.79 -8.68
C SER A 192 18.57 13.54 -7.79
N LEU A 193 17.41 12.90 -7.62
CA LEU A 193 17.26 11.81 -6.65
C LEU A 193 18.07 10.57 -7.04
N MET A 194 18.18 10.29 -8.34
CA MET A 194 18.93 9.15 -8.85
C MET A 194 20.42 9.24 -8.47
N GLU A 195 21.01 10.40 -8.70
CA GLU A 195 22.42 10.68 -8.36
C GLU A 195 22.65 10.68 -6.85
N GLU A 196 21.66 11.15 -6.07
CA GLU A 196 21.72 11.14 -4.62
C GLU A 196 21.73 9.71 -4.05
N LEU A 197 20.90 8.81 -4.58
CA LEU A 197 20.76 7.44 -4.08
C LEU A 197 21.83 6.49 -4.62
N PHE A 198 22.26 6.70 -5.87
CA PHE A 198 23.20 5.82 -6.57
C PHE A 198 24.34 6.65 -7.16
N PRO A 199 25.18 7.27 -6.31
CA PRO A 199 26.31 8.05 -6.78
C PRO A 199 27.25 7.15 -7.57
N GLN A 200 27.63 7.58 -8.77
CA GLN A 200 28.69 6.93 -9.53
C GLN A 200 29.98 7.00 -8.70
N PRO A 201 30.80 5.94 -8.66
CA PRO A 201 32.11 6.02 -8.04
C PRO A 201 32.85 7.20 -8.64
N LYS A 202 33.22 8.20 -7.83
CA LYS A 202 34.14 9.24 -8.27
C LYS A 202 35.44 8.52 -8.62
N GLU A 203 35.79 8.46 -9.89
CA GLU A 203 37.11 8.02 -10.32
C GLU A 203 38.12 8.83 -9.50
N ALA A 204 38.86 8.14 -8.63
CA ALA A 204 39.93 8.75 -7.89
C ALA A 204 40.95 9.23 -8.91
N VAL A 205 41.00 10.55 -9.13
CA VAL A 205 42.08 11.18 -9.87
C VAL A 205 43.34 10.86 -9.07
N ALA A 206 44.13 9.91 -9.58
CA ALA A 206 45.43 9.60 -9.05
C ALA A 206 46.33 10.82 -9.31
N GLU A 207 46.59 11.60 -8.27
CA GLU A 207 47.72 12.55 -8.22
C GLU A 207 49.03 11.80 -7.98
#